data_AF-A0A0Q8QB26-F1
#
_entry.id   AF-A0A0Q8QB26-F1
#
_cell.length_a   1.000
_cell.length_b   1.000
_cell.length_c   1.000
_cell.angle_alpha   90.00
_cell.angle_beta   90.00
_cell.angle_gamma   90.00
#
_symmetry.space_group_name_H-M   'P 1'
#
loop_
_entity.id
_entity.type
_entity.pdbx_description
1 polymer ?
#
loop_
_entity_poly.entity_id
_entity_poly.type
_entity_poly.pdbx_seq_one_letter_code
_entity_poly.pdbx_strand_id
1 'polypeptide(L)' 'MDLHGSITENLRAAIASATRLQGHPVYGETLTYWRELIHEVRRRRGALPDSDRPALDALFARLEAELAGRAS' A
#
# COMPACT_ATOMS: atom_id res chain seq x y z
N MET A 1 5.63 -2.53 -11.13
CA MET A 1 4.17 -2.38 -11.22
C MET A 1 3.75 -1.23 -12.11
N ASP A 2 2.60 -1.38 -12.77
CA ASP A 2 1.82 -0.28 -13.34
C ASP A 2 0.78 0.19 -12.33
N LEU A 3 0.68 1.51 -12.13
CA LEU A 3 -0.32 2.10 -11.25
C LEU A 3 -1.58 2.43 -12.04
N HIS A 4 -2.74 2.07 -11.51
CA HIS A 4 -4.01 2.53 -12.05
C HIS A 4 -4.38 3.86 -11.41
N GLY A 5 -4.05 4.97 -12.07
CA GLY A 5 -4.25 6.31 -11.53
C GLY A 5 -3.13 6.74 -10.57
N SER A 6 -3.49 7.52 -9.54
CA SER A 6 -2.55 8.06 -8.56
C SER A 6 -2.07 7.00 -7.56
N ILE A 7 -0.89 7.21 -6.98
CA ILE A 7 -0.34 6.30 -5.97
C ILE A 7 -1.22 6.22 -4.71
N THR A 8 -1.88 7.32 -4.36
CA THR A 8 -2.85 7.42 -3.26
C THR A 8 -4.09 6.56 -3.52
N GLU A 9 -4.62 6.56 -4.75
CA GLU A 9 -5.75 5.70 -5.13
C GLU A 9 -5.37 4.22 -5.05
N ASN A 10 -4.18 3.87 -5.53
CA ASN A 10 -3.68 2.49 -5.47
C ASN A 10 -3.49 2.02 -4.02
N LEU A 11 -3.00 2.89 -3.13
CA LEU A 11 -2.91 2.61 -1.69
C LEU A 11 -4.29 2.40 -1.06
N ARG A 12 -5.26 3.26 -1.36
CA ARG A 12 -6.64 3.12 -0.85
C ARG A 12 -7.27 1.80 -1.31
N ALA A 13 -7.10 1.46 -2.58
CA ALA A 13 -7.59 0.19 -3.12
C ALA A 13 -6.90 -1.02 -2.47
N ALA A 14 -5.58 -0.96 -2.28
CA ALA A 14 -4.82 -2.01 -1.60
C ALA A 14 -5.31 -2.20 -0.16
N ILE A 15 -5.47 -1.11 0.61
CA ILE A 15 -6.00 -1.15 1.99
C ILE A 15 -7.42 -1.72 2.02
N ALA A 16 -8.31 -1.26 1.14
CA ALA A 16 -9.68 -1.77 1.09
C ALA A 16 -9.70 -3.28 0.79
N SER A 17 -8.84 -3.74 -0.12
CA SER A 17 -8.67 -5.17 -0.41
C SER A 17 -8.12 -5.94 0.79
N ALA A 18 -7.15 -5.39 1.52
CA ALA A 18 -6.56 -6.00 2.71
C ALA A 18 -7.60 -6.15 3.82
N THR A 19 -8.37 -5.09 4.12
CA THR A 19 -9.45 -5.12 5.11
C THR A 19 -10.52 -6.15 4.73
N ARG A 20 -10.89 -6.27 3.45
CA ARG A 20 -11.85 -7.30 2.99
C ARG A 20 -11.32 -8.72 3.17
N LEU A 21 -10.00 -8.91 3.05
CA LEU A 21 -9.33 -10.20 3.19
C LEU A 21 -8.81 -10.45 4.61
N GLN A 22 -9.29 -9.70 5.60
CA GLN A 22 -8.91 -9.91 6.99
C GLN A 22 -9.45 -11.28 7.46
N GLY A 23 -8.58 -12.09 8.08
CA GLY A 23 -8.91 -13.45 8.49
C GLY A 23 -8.93 -14.49 7.35
N HIS A 24 -8.60 -14.10 6.12
CA HIS A 24 -8.53 -14.99 4.96
C HIS A 24 -7.09 -15.12 4.45
N PRO A 25 -6.71 -16.29 3.89
CA PRO A 25 -5.48 -16.44 3.14
C PRO A 25 -5.46 -15.46 1.96
N VAL A 26 -4.30 -14.84 1.74
CA VAL A 26 -4.08 -13.92 0.62
C VAL A 26 -3.14 -14.57 -0.37
N TYR A 27 -3.46 -14.49 -1.66
CA TYR A 27 -2.61 -15.01 -2.73
C TYR A 27 -1.24 -14.32 -2.74
N GLY A 28 -0.18 -15.10 -3.03
CA GLY A 28 1.20 -14.58 -3.06
C GLY A 28 1.38 -13.41 -4.03
N GLU A 29 0.65 -13.39 -5.15
CA GLU A 29 0.65 -12.29 -6.11
C GLU A 29 0.09 -10.99 -5.50
N THR A 30 -0.97 -11.08 -4.69
CA THR A 30 -1.53 -9.92 -3.98
C THR A 30 -0.55 -9.37 -2.94
N LEU A 31 0.13 -10.25 -2.19
CA LEU A 31 1.18 -9.83 -1.26
C LEU A 31 2.36 -9.19 -1.99
N THR A 32 2.75 -9.74 -3.14
CA THR A 32 3.81 -9.17 -3.99
C THR A 32 3.43 -7.79 -4.50
N TYR A 33 2.19 -7.64 -4.99
CA TYR A 33 1.65 -6.36 -5.42
C TYR A 33 1.68 -5.31 -4.29
N TRP A 34 1.24 -5.65 -3.07
CA TRP A 34 1.30 -4.71 -1.94
C TRP A 34 2.74 -4.32 -1.57
N ARG A 35 3.69 -5.26 -1.63
CA ARG A 35 5.11 -4.98 -1.39
C ARG A 35 5.69 -4.05 -2.46
N GLU A 36 5.41 -4.32 -3.73
CA GLU A 36 5.83 -3.44 -4.83
C GLU A 36 5.26 -2.02 -4.68
N LEU A 37 4.00 -1.91 -4.26
CA LEU A 37 3.35 -0.63 -4.01
C LEU A 37 4.03 0.16 -2.88
N ILE A 38 4.39 -0.49 -1.77
CA ILE A 38 5.16 0.12 -0.68
C ILE A 38 6.51 0.63 -1.18
N HIS A 39 7.22 -0.16 -1.98
CA HIS A 39 8.49 0.26 -2.57
C HIS A 39 8.32 1.48 -3.49
N GLU A 40 7.26 1.49 -4.30
CA GLU A 40 6.96 2.61 -5.19
C GLU A 40 6.61 3.88 -4.43
N VAL A 41 5.85 3.77 -3.33
CA VAL A 41 5.56 4.90 -2.44
C VAL A 41 6.85 5.48 -1.89
N ARG A 42 7.74 4.65 -1.34
CA ARG A 42 9.04 5.11 -0.82
C ARG A 42 9.86 5.83 -1.88
N ARG A 43 9.91 5.31 -3.12
CA ARG A 43 10.61 5.95 -4.23
C ARG A 43 10.06 7.32 -4.58
N ARG A 44 8.72 7.45 -4.65
CA ARG A 44 8.06 8.69 -5.09
C ARG A 44 7.86 9.71 -3.97
N ARG A 45 7.87 9.29 -2.71
CA ARG A 45 7.62 10.15 -1.53
C ARG A 45 8.49 11.40 -1.52
N GLY A 46 9.77 11.28 -1.88
CA GLY A 46 10.70 12.42 -1.93
C GLY A 46 10.35 13.48 -2.98
N ALA A 47 9.60 13.11 -4.03
CA ALA A 47 9.19 13.99 -5.11
C ALA A 47 7.80 14.62 -4.90
N LEU A 48 7.06 14.21 -3.87
CA LEU A 48 5.72 14.72 -3.59
C LEU A 48 5.77 16.01 -2.78
N PRO A 49 4.81 16.94 -2.99
CA PRO A 49 4.66 18.15 -2.18
C PRO A 49 4.47 17.82 -0.69
N ASP A 50 5.02 18.65 0.19
CA ASP A 50 4.91 18.42 1.64
C ASP A 50 3.46 18.40 2.15
N SER A 51 2.53 19.08 1.47
CA SER A 51 1.09 19.05 1.80
C SER A 51 0.46 17.66 1.67
N ASP A 52 0.98 16.82 0.76
CA ASP A 52 0.37 15.54 0.39
C ASP A 52 1.01 14.37 1.14
N ARG A 53 2.21 14.59 1.72
CA ARG A 53 2.97 13.58 2.45
C ARG A 53 2.24 13.02 3.67
N PRO A 54 1.57 13.80 4.54
CA PRO A 54 0.93 13.24 5.73
C PRO A 54 -0.18 12.23 5.39
N ALA A 55 -1.00 12.54 4.39
CA ALA A 55 -2.08 11.65 3.96
C ALA A 55 -1.54 10.37 3.30
N LEU A 56 -0.48 10.51 2.49
CA LEU A 56 0.20 9.37 1.89
C LEU A 56 0.85 8.48 2.95
N ASP A 57 1.54 9.08 3.92
CA ASP A 57 2.26 8.38 4.98
C ASP A 57 1.31 7.56 5.87
N ALA A 58 0.13 8.10 6.17
CA ALA A 58 -0.89 7.38 6.92
C ALA A 58 -1.39 6.13 6.18
N LEU A 59 -1.65 6.25 4.87
CA LEU A 59 -2.06 5.11 4.04
C LEU A 59 -0.92 4.09 3.89
N PHE A 60 0.30 4.58 3.68
CA PHE A 60 1.51 3.77 3.59
C PHE A 60 1.73 2.94 4.85
N ALA A 61 1.73 3.57 6.03
CA ALA A 61 1.90 2.89 7.31
C ALA A 61 0.81 1.86 7.57
N ARG A 62 -0.44 2.14 7.15
CA ARG A 62 -1.55 1.17 7.27
C ARG A 62 -1.31 -0.06 6.42
N LEU A 63 -0.88 0.09 5.16
CA LEU A 63 -0.60 -1.06 4.30
C LEU A 63 0.62 -1.85 4.78
N GLU A 64 1.65 -1.18 5.31
CA GLU A 64 2.79 -1.86 5.94
C GLU A 64 2.38 -2.73 7.13
N ALA A 65 1.51 -2.21 8.01
CA ALA A 65 1.01 -2.97 9.15
C ALA A 65 0.22 -4.22 8.72
N GLU A 66 -0.62 -4.09 7.69
CA GLU A 66 -1.35 -5.22 7.10
C GLU A 66 -0.42 -6.31 6.56
N LEU A 67 0.68 -5.91 5.91
CA LEU A 67 1.68 -6.86 5.40
C LEU A 67 2.46 -7.53 6.53
N ALA A 68 2.86 -6.78 7.56
CA ALA A 68 3.57 -7.31 8.71
C ALA A 68 2.74 -8.37 9.45
N GLY A 69 1.44 -8.11 9.66
CA GLY A 69 0.54 -9.07 10.32
C GLY A 69 0.28 -10.35 9.53
N ARG A 70 0.61 -10.40 8.24
CA ARG A 70 0.42 -11.57 7.35
C ARG A 70 1.71 -12.31 7.03
N ALA A 71 2.86 -11.77 7.40
CA ALA A 71 4.15 -12.44 7.29
C ALA A 71 4.48 -13.31 8.52
N SER A 72 3.54 -13.38 9.48
CA SER A 72 3.64 -14.10 10.75
C SER A 72 2.98 -15.47 10.67
#